data_AF-A0A853CDQ6-F1
#
_entry.id   AF-A0A853CDQ6-F1
#
_cell.length_a   1.000
_cell.length_b   1.000
_cell.length_c   1.000
_cell.angle_alpha   90.00
_cell.angle_beta   90.00
_cell.angle_gamma   90.00
#
_symmetry.space_group_name_H-M   'P 1'
#
loop_
_entity.id
_entity.type
_entity.pdbx_description
1 polymer ?
#
loop_
_entity_poly.entity_id
_entity_poly.type
_entity_poly.pdbx_seq_one_letter_code
_entity_poly.pdbx_strand_id
1 'polypeptide(L)'
;MADPDLPSLVRRRLLELNITAEQASRLSHWAVAPETIEHLAAGRRSGLVSDRLADALARALGVPENRVRRAAGLPEVPDPRESIETTPQLRLIKGGGSSG
;
A
#
# COMPACT_ATOMS: atom_id res chain seq x y z
N MET A 1 -12.85 -11.88 -8.87
CA MET A 1 -12.88 -10.41 -8.67
C MET A 1 -11.62 -9.91 -9.33
N ALA A 2 -11.70 -9.09 -10.37
CA ALA A 2 -10.52 -8.67 -11.14
C ALA A 2 -9.49 -8.05 -10.20
N ASP A 3 -8.26 -8.54 -10.23
CA ASP A 3 -7.15 -7.88 -9.55
C ASP A 3 -7.13 -6.42 -10.01
N PRO A 4 -7.20 -5.44 -9.09
CA PRO A 4 -7.31 -4.06 -9.50
C PRO A 4 -6.03 -3.67 -10.25
N ASP A 5 -6.17 -3.18 -11.48
CA ASP A 5 -5.06 -2.59 -12.22
C ASP A 5 -4.41 -1.49 -11.37
N LEU A 6 -3.10 -1.29 -11.56
CA LEU A 6 -2.31 -0.34 -10.78
C LEU A 6 -2.96 1.07 -10.64
N PRO A 7 -3.54 1.69 -11.68
CA PRO A 7 -4.22 2.98 -11.54
C PRO A 7 -5.40 2.94 -10.57
N SER A 8 -6.20 1.87 -10.65
CA SER A 8 -7.36 1.66 -9.77
C SER A 8 -6.93 1.45 -8.32
N LEU A 9 -5.84 0.70 -8.10
CA LEU A 9 -5.25 0.51 -6.77
C LEU A 9 -4.79 1.86 -6.17
N VAL A 10 -4.03 2.65 -6.93
CA VAL A 10 -3.52 3.94 -6.47
C VAL A 10 -4.67 4.89 -6.11
N ARG A 11 -5.65 5.07 -7.00
CA ARG A 11 -6.82 5.94 -6.75
C ARG A 11 -7.58 5.52 -5.50
N ARG A 12 -7.85 4.22 -5.37
CA ARG A 12 -8.58 3.67 -4.23
C ARG A 12 -7.85 3.94 -2.93
N ARG A 13 -6.53 3.74 -2.87
CA ARG A 13 -5.76 3.93 -1.64
C ARG A 13 -5.64 5.40 -1.23
N LEU A 14 -5.47 6.31 -2.18
CA LEU A 14 -5.50 7.75 -1.87
C LEU A 14 -6.85 8.16 -1.26
N LEU A 15 -7.95 7.64 -1.81
CA LEU A 15 -9.31 7.89 -1.28
C LEU A 15 -9.53 7.25 0.11
N GLU A 16 -9.17 5.98 0.28
CA GLU A 16 -9.34 5.26 1.56
C GLU A 16 -8.52 5.88 2.70
N LEU A 17 -7.33 6.39 2.41
CA LEU A 17 -6.47 7.07 3.38
C LEU A 17 -6.84 8.55 3.55
N ASN A 18 -7.67 9.10 2.66
CA ASN A 18 -7.99 10.52 2.59
C ASN A 18 -6.72 11.40 2.52
N ILE A 19 -5.76 11.01 1.67
CA ILE A 19 -4.47 11.70 1.50
C ILE A 19 -4.24 12.15 0.06
N THR A 20 -3.41 13.18 -0.08
CA THR A 20 -2.94 13.67 -1.39
C THR A 20 -1.73 12.88 -1.89
N ALA A 21 -1.39 13.05 -3.17
CA ALA A 21 -0.18 12.47 -3.76
C ALA A 21 1.11 12.95 -3.06
N GLU A 22 1.16 14.20 -2.60
CA GLU A 22 2.29 14.75 -1.83
C GLU A 22 2.44 14.06 -0.47
N GLN A 23 1.32 13.85 0.24
CA GLN A 23 1.34 13.11 1.50
C GLN A 23 1.76 11.66 1.30
N ALA A 24 1.26 10.99 0.25
CA ALA A 24 1.69 9.63 -0.12
C ALA A 24 3.19 9.59 -0.48
N SER A 25 3.68 10.58 -1.22
CA SER A 25 5.12 10.73 -1.52
C SER A 25 5.95 10.82 -0.23
N ARG A 26 5.50 11.64 0.73
CA ARG A 26 6.14 11.75 2.05
C ARG A 26 6.17 10.42 2.81
N LEU A 27 5.11 9.60 2.74
CA LEU A 27 5.08 8.26 3.34
C LEU A 27 6.13 7.32 2.74
N SER A 28 6.46 7.51 1.46
CA SER A 28 7.56 6.81 0.80
C SER A 28 8.94 7.42 1.04
N HIS A 29 9.06 8.38 1.97
CA HIS A 29 10.28 9.18 2.16
C HIS A 29 10.74 9.86 0.86
N TRP A 30 9.79 10.35 0.06
CA TRP A 30 10.04 10.98 -1.24
C TRP A 30 10.67 10.05 -2.29
N ALA A 31 10.66 8.72 -2.07
CA ALA A 31 11.15 7.75 -3.04
C ALA A 31 10.30 7.71 -4.33
N VAL A 32 9.03 8.12 -4.24
CA VAL A 32 8.16 8.33 -5.41
C VAL A 32 7.73 9.79 -5.43
N ALA A 33 7.97 10.50 -6.54
CA ALA A 33 7.52 11.88 -6.69
C ALA A 33 5.97 11.98 -6.70
N PRO A 34 5.37 13.06 -6.16
CA PRO A 34 3.92 13.22 -6.16
C PRO A 34 3.32 13.19 -7.56
N GLU A 35 3.95 13.83 -8.54
CA GLU A 35 3.51 13.85 -9.94
C GLU A 35 3.51 12.44 -10.55
N THR A 36 4.44 11.58 -10.10
CA THR A 36 4.44 10.17 -10.50
C THR A 36 3.21 9.45 -9.96
N ILE A 37 2.83 9.70 -8.71
CA ILE A 37 1.64 9.11 -8.09
C ILE A 37 0.38 9.60 -8.80
N GLU A 38 0.30 10.90 -9.12
CA GLU A 38 -0.82 11.47 -9.89
C GLU A 38 -0.91 10.89 -11.30
N HIS A 39 0.22 10.76 -12.01
CA HIS A 39 0.24 10.15 -13.34
C HIS A 39 -0.18 8.68 -13.31
N LEU A 40 0.21 7.92 -12.28
CA LEU A 40 -0.23 6.54 -12.08
C LEU A 40 -1.73 6.47 -11.77
N ALA A 41 -2.22 7.33 -10.87
CA ALA A 41 -3.64 7.42 -10.54
C ALA A 41 -4.49 7.78 -11.77
N ALA A 42 -3.99 8.68 -12.63
CA ALA A 42 -4.66 9.08 -13.86
C ALA A 42 -4.53 8.06 -15.00
N GLY A 43 -3.79 6.96 -14.80
CA GLY A 43 -3.50 5.98 -15.87
C GLY A 43 -2.64 6.55 -17.00
N ARG A 44 -2.00 7.72 -16.80
CA ARG A 44 -1.18 8.41 -17.82
C ARG A 44 0.24 7.86 -17.92
N ARG A 45 0.67 7.05 -16.94
CA ARG A 45 1.98 6.39 -16.96
C ARG A 45 1.84 4.94 -17.42
N SER A 46 2.28 4.68 -18.65
CA SER A 46 2.37 3.34 -19.27
C SER A 46 3.83 2.83 -19.27
N GLY A 47 4.59 3.12 -18.22
CA GLY A 47 5.98 2.66 -18.07
C GLY A 47 6.06 1.42 -17.20
N LEU A 48 7.00 0.52 -17.50
CA LEU A 48 7.33 -0.64 -16.66
C LEU A 48 7.61 -0.17 -15.23
N VAL A 49 6.86 -0.72 -14.27
CA VAL A 49 7.13 -0.51 -12.86
C VAL A 49 8.38 -1.32 -12.52
N SER A 50 9.46 -0.66 -12.15
CA SER A 50 10.65 -1.35 -11.65
C SER A 50 10.39 -1.94 -10.26
N ASP A 51 11.14 -2.98 -9.89
CA ASP A 51 11.14 -3.59 -8.56
C ASP A 51 11.22 -2.54 -7.43
N ARG A 52 12.20 -1.63 -7.51
CA ARG A 52 12.36 -0.50 -6.56
C ARG A 52 11.16 0.43 -6.48
N LEU A 53 10.46 0.63 -7.59
CA LEU A 53 9.27 1.48 -7.62
C LEU A 53 8.07 0.79 -6.98
N ALA A 54 7.97 -0.54 -7.08
CA ALA A 54 6.92 -1.32 -6.44
C ALA A 54 7.00 -1.22 -4.90
N ASP A 55 8.20 -1.41 -4.31
CA ASP A 55 8.42 -1.22 -2.86
C ASP A 55 8.09 0.22 -2.43
N ALA A 56 8.59 1.22 -3.16
CA ALA A 56 8.33 2.62 -2.83
C ALA A 56 6.83 2.99 -2.90
N LEU A 57 6.11 2.46 -3.89
CA LEU A 57 4.66 2.61 -4.00
C LEU A 57 3.91 1.88 -2.88
N ALA A 58 4.37 0.69 -2.50
CA ALA A 58 3.78 -0.07 -1.40
C ALA A 58 3.79 0.74 -0.10
N ARG A 59 4.91 1.41 0.17
CA ARG A 59 5.07 2.35 1.30
C ARG A 59 4.18 3.58 1.15
N ALA A 60 4.17 4.20 -0.03
CA ALA A 60 3.34 5.39 -0.32
C ALA A 60 1.84 5.13 -0.07
N LEU A 61 1.37 3.93 -0.41
CA LEU A 61 -0.05 3.55 -0.35
C LEU A 61 -0.42 2.76 0.91
N GLY A 62 0.56 2.40 1.75
CA GLY A 62 0.36 1.55 2.92
C GLY A 62 -0.26 0.20 2.59
N VAL A 63 0.23 -0.46 1.54
CA VAL A 63 -0.21 -1.80 1.11
C VAL A 63 1.00 -2.74 1.01
N PRO A 64 0.83 -4.07 1.06
CA PRO A 64 1.95 -4.99 0.82
C PRO A 64 2.50 -4.86 -0.59
N GLU A 65 3.81 -5.06 -0.74
CA GLU A 65 4.51 -4.93 -2.03
C GLU A 65 3.91 -5.86 -3.08
N ASN A 66 3.66 -7.12 -2.73
CA ASN A 66 3.05 -8.10 -3.63
C ASN A 66 1.68 -7.68 -4.19
N ARG A 67 0.94 -6.81 -3.49
CA ARG A 67 -0.32 -6.25 -4.04
C ARG A 67 -0.05 -5.23 -5.14
N VAL A 68 0.98 -4.40 -5.01
CA VAL A 68 1.42 -3.48 -6.06
C VAL A 68 2.01 -4.26 -7.23
N ARG A 69 2.83 -5.28 -6.95
CA ARG A 69 3.44 -6.14 -7.98
C ARG A 69 2.40 -6.87 -8.83
N ARG A 70 1.39 -7.50 -8.20
CA ARG A 70 0.27 -8.12 -8.92
C ARG A 70 -0.48 -7.11 -9.79
N ALA A 71 -0.81 -5.95 -9.25
CA ALA A 71 -1.48 -4.87 -10.00
C ALA A 71 -0.65 -4.31 -11.16
N ALA A 72 0.68 -4.46 -11.10
CA ALA A 72 1.63 -4.04 -12.12
C ALA A 72 2.10 -5.18 -13.05
N GLY A 73 1.59 -6.41 -12.89
CA GLY A 73 2.02 -7.58 -13.67
C GLY A 73 3.46 -8.03 -13.39
N LEU A 74 4.02 -7.69 -12.22
CA LEU A 74 5.36 -8.08 -11.79
C LEU A 74 5.34 -9.43 -11.06
N PRO A 75 6.42 -10.23 -11.16
CA PRO A 75 6.55 -11.47 -10.39
C PRO A 75 6.56 -11.15 -8.89
N GLU A 76 5.75 -11.88 -8.12
CA GLU A 76 5.69 -11.75 -6.67
C GLU A 76 7.05 -12.09 -6.03
N VAL A 77 7.40 -11.37 -4.97
CA VAL A 77 8.63 -11.60 -4.19
C VAL A 77 8.21 -12.28 -2.90
N PRO A 78 8.93 -13.32 -2.45
CA PRO A 78 8.65 -13.93 -1.15
C PRO A 78 8.79 -12.87 -0.06
N ASP A 79 7.66 -12.50 0.54
CA ASP A 79 7.63 -11.56 1.65
C ASP A 79 8.14 -12.32 2.89
N PRO A 80 9.26 -11.92 3.53
CA PRO A 80 9.72 -12.56 4.77
C PRO A 80 8.69 -12.39 5.91
N ARG A 81 7.72 -11.47 5.71
CA ARG A 81 6.58 -11.22 6.61
C ARG A 81 5.45 -12.24 6.45
N GLU A 82 5.39 -13.02 5.37
CA GLU A 82 4.40 -14.10 5.21
C GLU A 82 4.68 -15.26 6.16
N SER A 83 5.93 -15.41 6.61
CA SER A 83 6.31 -16.34 7.69
C SER A 83 6.05 -15.78 9.09
N ILE A 84 5.63 -14.52 9.20
CA ILE A 84 5.14 -13.97 10.47
C ILE A 84 3.66 -14.31 10.51
N GLU A 85 3.33 -15.45 11.12
CA GLU A 85 1.98 -15.74 11.56
C GLU A 85 1.52 -14.56 12.43
N THR A 86 0.74 -13.63 11.85
CA THR A 86 0.09 -12.57 12.63
C THR A 86 -1.02 -13.22 13.43
N THR A 87 -0.67 -13.99 14.46
CA THR A 87 -1.62 -14.42 15.48
C THR A 87 -2.22 -13.13 16.04
N PRO A 88 -3.56 -12.96 16.02
CA PRO A 88 -4.17 -11.75 16.53
C PRO A 88 -3.99 -11.73 18.05
N GLN A 89 -2.99 -11.01 18.54
CA GLN A 89 -2.86 -10.73 19.97
C GLN A 89 -3.81 -9.59 20.36
N LEU A 90 -5.11 -9.80 20.14
CA LEU A 90 -6.15 -8.98 20.76
C LEU A 90 -6.35 -9.49 22.19
N ARG A 91 -5.62 -8.93 23.16
CA ARG A 91 -5.93 -9.13 24.58
C ARG A 91 -7.08 -8.20 24.95
N LEU A 92 -8.31 -8.72 24.88
CA LEU A 92 -9.50 -8.03 25.36
C LEU A 92 -9.40 -7.87 26.88
N ILE A 93 -9.03 -6.68 27.35
CA ILE A 93 -9.18 -6.32 28.77
C ILE A 93 -10.66 -6.05 29.05
N LYS A 94 -11.39 -7.06 29.54
CA LYS A 94 -12.73 -6.87 30.11
C LYS A 94 -12.55 -6.03 31.38
N GLY A 95 -12.96 -4.77 31.31
CA GLY A 95 -13.04 -3.88 32.47
C GLY A 95 -13.91 -4.51 33.57
N GLY A 96 -13.29 -4.86 34.68
CA GLY A 96 -13.97 -5.15 35.94
C GLY A 96 -14.02 -3.86 36.75
N GLY A 97 -15.06 -3.07 36.52
CA GLY A 97 -15.48 -2.11 37.54
C GLY A 97 -15.95 -2.88 38.76
N SER A 98 -15.35 -2.62 39.92
CA SER A 98 -16.02 -2.83 41.19
C SER A 98 -15.88 -1.55 41.99
N SER A 99 -16.99 -0.83 42.06
CA SER A 99 -17.31 0.08 43.14
C SER A 99 -17.59 -0.77 44.37
N GLY A 100 -17.15 -0.34 45.55
CA GLY A 100 -17.30 -1.03 46.83
C GLY A 100 -16.23 -0.62 47.82
#